data_AF-A0A0L6CHK4-F1
#
_entry.id   AF-A0A0L6CHK4-F1
#
_cell.length_a   1.000
_cell.length_b   1.000
_cell.length_c   1.000
_cell.angle_alpha   90.00
_cell.angle_beta   90.00
_cell.angle_gamma   90.00
#
_symmetry.space_group_name_H-M   'P 1'
#
loop_
_entity.id
_entity.type
_entity.pdbx_description
1 polymer ?
#
loop_
_entity_poly.entity_id
_entity_poly.type
_entity_poly.pdbx_seq_one_letter_code
_entity_poly.pdbx_strand_id
1 'polypeptide(L)'
;MSEPDLPSAHETYHAPLVFVGAGIHAVTPRQWTSSTLQVDGIDELEPAELQVQVEMVHPFAGGLALWLQAPGGSYYRLHTSDGRDLHEPLPASYDVDISHERIDGIWHLWVYDPYSAGEGRITRWQVSF
;
A
#
# COMPACT_ATOMS: atom_id res chain seq x y z
N MET A 1 53.08 7.28 -18.59
CA MET A 1 52.24 7.89 -17.54
C MET A 1 50.83 7.52 -17.92
N SER A 2 50.26 6.51 -17.27
CA SER A 2 48.92 6.02 -17.57
C SER A 2 47.92 6.93 -16.87
N GLU A 3 46.96 7.47 -17.64
CA GLU A 3 45.81 8.19 -17.10
C GLU A 3 45.04 7.28 -16.11
N PRO A 4 44.58 7.80 -14.96
CA PRO A 4 43.70 7.05 -14.09
C PRO A 4 42.30 6.96 -14.73
N ASP A 5 41.82 5.73 -14.89
CA ASP A 5 40.45 5.39 -15.26
C ASP A 5 39.49 5.95 -14.17
N LEU A 6 38.72 6.97 -14.53
CA LEU A 6 37.66 7.50 -13.67
C LEU A 6 36.50 6.49 -13.68
N PRO A 7 35.93 6.11 -12.53
CA PRO A 7 34.77 5.21 -12.52
C PRO A 7 33.61 5.85 -13.29
N SER A 8 33.12 5.14 -14.30
CA SER A 8 31.89 5.45 -15.03
C SER A 8 30.66 5.13 -14.17
N ALA A 9 29.59 5.89 -14.44
CA ALA A 9 28.23 5.82 -13.90
C ALA A 9 27.97 6.64 -12.62
N HIS A 10 27.37 7.81 -12.84
CA HIS A 10 26.42 8.40 -11.90
C HIS A 10 25.24 7.44 -11.77
N GLU A 11 25.28 6.51 -10.80
CA GLU A 11 24.03 5.97 -10.24
C GLU A 11 23.33 7.15 -9.57
N THR A 12 22.42 7.79 -10.31
CA THR A 12 21.52 8.77 -9.71
C THR A 12 20.61 7.98 -8.78
N TYR A 13 20.90 8.04 -7.47
CA TYR A 13 19.99 7.48 -6.47
C TYR A 13 18.72 8.32 -6.48
N HIS A 14 17.69 7.83 -7.18
CA HIS A 14 16.35 8.39 -7.06
C HIS A 14 15.80 7.94 -5.71
N ALA A 15 15.47 8.89 -4.84
CA ALA A 15 14.75 8.59 -3.62
C ALA A 15 13.42 7.89 -3.97
N PRO A 16 12.94 6.95 -3.14
CA PRO A 16 11.70 6.23 -3.42
C PRO A 16 10.55 7.23 -3.57
N LEU A 17 9.70 6.99 -4.57
CA LEU A 17 8.56 7.86 -4.83
C LEU A 17 7.41 7.46 -3.91
N VAL A 18 7.12 8.30 -2.92
CA VAL A 18 6.14 8.00 -1.87
C VAL A 18 4.88 8.84 -2.04
N PHE A 19 3.74 8.18 -2.10
CA PHE A 19 2.41 8.79 -2.15
C PHE A 19 1.59 8.37 -0.93
N VAL A 20 0.78 9.29 -0.39
CA VAL A 20 0.03 9.06 0.85
C VAL A 20 -1.46 9.11 0.57
N GLY A 21 -2.19 8.16 1.15
CA GLY A 21 -3.63 8.07 1.02
C GLY A 21 -4.36 9.21 1.72
N ALA A 22 -5.52 9.55 1.19
CA ALA A 22 -6.35 10.61 1.72
C ALA A 22 -6.96 10.22 3.07
N GLY A 23 -6.87 11.12 4.04
CA GLY A 23 -7.74 11.20 5.22
C GLY A 23 -7.74 9.99 6.17
N ILE A 24 -8.44 10.19 7.29
CA ILE A 24 -8.75 9.12 8.25
C ILE A 24 -10.12 8.58 7.89
N HIS A 25 -10.24 7.25 7.78
CA HIS A 25 -11.48 6.59 7.37
C HIS A 25 -11.94 5.61 8.45
N ALA A 26 -13.19 5.73 8.90
CA ALA A 26 -13.77 4.81 9.89
C ALA A 26 -13.95 3.43 9.27
N VAL A 27 -13.49 2.41 9.98
CA VAL A 27 -13.70 1.00 9.64
C VAL A 27 -14.83 0.50 10.53
N THR A 28 -15.96 0.21 9.88
CA THR A 28 -17.23 -0.08 10.55
C THR A 28 -17.56 -1.58 10.46
N PRO A 29 -18.09 -2.19 11.53
CA PRO A 29 -18.50 -3.59 11.54
C PRO A 29 -19.30 -4.03 10.33
N ARG A 30 -18.90 -5.16 9.72
CA ARG A 30 -19.56 -5.82 8.57
C ARG A 30 -19.69 -4.93 7.33
N GLN A 31 -18.80 -3.97 7.16
CA GLN A 31 -18.81 -3.06 6.02
C GLN A 31 -17.45 -2.97 5.36
N TRP A 32 -17.49 -2.68 4.05
CA TRP A 32 -16.32 -2.27 3.29
C TRP A 32 -16.07 -0.79 3.49
N THR A 33 -14.83 -0.44 3.75
CA THR A 33 -14.31 0.93 3.82
C THR A 33 -13.23 1.08 2.76
N SER A 34 -13.23 2.20 2.04
CA SER A 34 -12.16 2.52 1.09
C SER A 34 -11.52 3.86 1.40
N SER A 35 -10.20 3.95 1.21
CA SER A 35 -9.46 5.21 1.13
C SER A 35 -8.74 5.28 -0.21
N THR A 36 -8.72 6.47 -0.82
CA THR A 36 -8.11 6.71 -2.15
C THR A 36 -6.76 7.38 -2.04
N LEU A 37 -5.90 7.13 -3.01
CA LEU A 37 -4.59 7.73 -3.18
C LEU A 37 -4.38 8.03 -4.67
N GLN A 38 -4.07 9.27 -5.01
CA GLN A 38 -3.73 9.68 -6.38
C GLN A 38 -2.23 9.55 -6.59
N VAL A 39 -1.81 8.82 -7.62
CA VAL A 39 -0.43 8.77 -8.12
C VAL A 39 -0.40 9.48 -9.47
N ASP A 40 0.50 10.44 -9.62
CA ASP A 40 0.73 11.17 -10.88
C ASP A 40 2.23 11.43 -11.06
N GLY A 41 2.69 11.49 -12.31
CA GLY A 41 4.05 11.90 -12.68
C GLY A 41 5.06 10.75 -12.70
N ILE A 42 4.61 9.52 -12.94
CA ILE A 42 5.47 8.33 -13.07
C ILE A 42 5.64 7.97 -14.55
N ASP A 43 6.46 8.72 -15.28
CA ASP A 43 6.65 8.52 -16.73
C ASP A 43 7.62 7.37 -17.09
N GLU A 44 8.60 7.05 -16.23
CA GLU A 44 9.72 6.16 -16.56
C GLU A 44 10.12 5.20 -15.41
N LEU A 45 9.14 4.68 -14.66
CA LEU A 45 9.39 3.57 -13.75
C LEU A 45 9.06 2.26 -14.46
N GLU A 46 10.01 1.34 -14.56
CA GLU A 46 9.71 -0.06 -14.89
C GLU A 46 9.01 -0.67 -13.66
N PRO A 47 7.70 -0.98 -13.72
CA PRO A 47 7.00 -1.52 -12.56
C PRO A 47 7.54 -2.93 -12.27
N ALA A 48 8.08 -3.13 -11.07
CA ALA A 48 8.43 -4.47 -10.59
C ALA A 48 7.74 -4.74 -9.26
N GLU A 49 7.89 -3.84 -8.29
CA GLU A 49 7.37 -4.03 -6.94
C GLU A 49 6.86 -2.70 -6.38
N LEU A 50 5.71 -2.75 -5.72
CA LEU A 50 5.10 -1.65 -5.00
C LEU A 50 5.05 -2.01 -3.53
N GLN A 51 5.62 -1.18 -2.66
CA GLN A 51 5.45 -1.36 -1.23
C GLN A 51 4.24 -0.56 -0.73
N VAL A 52 3.28 -1.24 -0.11
CA VAL A 52 2.13 -0.65 0.56
C VAL A 52 2.35 -0.67 2.06
N GLN A 53 2.35 0.49 2.71
CA GLN A 53 2.41 0.58 4.16
C GLN A 53 1.05 1.03 4.69
N VAL A 54 0.50 0.30 5.66
CA VAL A 54 -0.83 0.56 6.23
C VAL A 54 -0.71 0.73 7.73
N GLU A 55 -1.20 1.86 8.21
CA GLU A 55 -1.36 2.18 9.63
C GLU A 55 -2.83 2.32 9.96
N MET A 56 -3.29 1.58 10.96
CA MET A 56 -4.66 1.68 11.42
C MET A 56 -4.83 1.21 12.85
N VAL A 57 -5.96 1.59 13.46
CA VAL A 57 -6.33 1.18 14.81
C VAL A 57 -7.62 0.39 14.73
N HIS A 58 -7.62 -0.84 15.24
CA HIS A 58 -8.81 -1.68 15.41
C HIS A 58 -8.55 -2.68 16.54
N PRO A 59 -9.51 -3.00 17.41
CA PRO A 59 -9.31 -3.96 18.50
C PRO A 59 -9.03 -5.38 18.00
N PHE A 60 -9.46 -5.70 16.78
CA PHE A 60 -9.29 -7.00 16.13
C PHE A 60 -8.53 -6.89 14.80
N ALA A 61 -7.47 -6.09 14.75
CA ALA A 61 -6.76 -5.71 13.52
C ALA A 61 -6.32 -6.89 12.65
N GLY A 62 -5.79 -7.97 13.26
CA GLY A 62 -5.37 -9.16 12.51
C GLY A 62 -6.52 -9.93 11.85
N GLY A 63 -7.76 -9.66 12.25
CA GLY A 63 -8.93 -10.27 11.64
C GLY A 63 -9.57 -9.47 10.51
N LEU A 64 -9.00 -8.33 10.11
CA LEU A 64 -9.51 -7.54 8.98
C LEU A 64 -9.08 -8.17 7.65
N ALA A 65 -9.77 -7.86 6.56
CA ALA A 65 -9.31 -8.20 5.21
C ALA A 65 -8.93 -6.93 4.45
N LEU A 66 -7.71 -6.87 3.92
CA LEU A 66 -7.17 -5.70 3.22
C LEU A 66 -6.90 -6.05 1.76
N TRP A 67 -7.30 -5.15 0.87
CA TRP A 67 -7.07 -5.24 -0.57
C TRP A 67 -6.57 -3.91 -1.11
N LEU A 68 -5.63 -3.96 -2.04
CA LEU A 68 -5.27 -2.82 -2.88
C LEU A 68 -5.96 -2.98 -4.23
N GLN A 69 -6.55 -1.90 -4.73
CA GLN A 69 -7.05 -1.83 -6.10
C GLN A 69 -6.16 -0.88 -6.90
N ALA A 70 -5.61 -1.37 -8.00
CA ALA A 70 -4.82 -0.58 -8.94
C ALA A 70 -5.71 0.31 -9.82
N PRO A 71 -5.17 1.38 -10.44
CA PRO A 71 -5.89 2.23 -11.39
C PRO A 71 -6.44 1.47 -12.59
N GLY A 72 -5.85 0.31 -12.93
CA GLY A 72 -6.33 -0.61 -13.97
C GLY A 72 -7.58 -1.39 -13.58
N GLY A 73 -7.93 -1.43 -12.30
CA GLY A 73 -9.07 -2.17 -11.75
C GLY A 73 -8.71 -3.53 -11.16
N SER A 74 -7.46 -3.99 -11.29
CA SER A 74 -6.94 -5.19 -10.65
C SER A 74 -6.95 -5.08 -9.14
N TYR A 75 -7.16 -6.21 -8.45
CA TYR A 75 -7.18 -6.29 -6.99
C TYR A 75 -6.06 -7.19 -6.49
N TYR A 76 -5.34 -6.70 -5.49
CA TYR A 76 -4.26 -7.39 -4.80
C TYR A 76 -4.64 -7.59 -3.34
N ARG A 77 -4.57 -8.84 -2.89
CA ARG A 77 -4.85 -9.16 -1.49
C ARG A 77 -3.61 -8.83 -0.66
N LEU A 78 -3.75 -7.91 0.28
CA LEU A 78 -2.66 -7.53 1.18
C LEU A 78 -2.71 -8.38 2.45
N HIS A 79 -3.89 -8.48 3.06
CA HIS A 79 -4.09 -9.19 4.31
C HIS A 79 -5.32 -10.07 4.25
N THR A 80 -5.22 -11.28 4.80
CA THR A 80 -6.35 -12.21 4.93
C THR A 80 -6.76 -12.29 6.38
N SER A 81 -8.07 -12.24 6.62
CA SER A 81 -8.63 -12.53 7.93
C SER A 81 -8.50 -14.03 8.23
N ASP A 82 -7.51 -14.43 9.03
CA ASP A 82 -7.37 -15.84 9.41
C ASP A 82 -8.25 -16.23 10.60
N GLY A 83 -8.92 -15.24 11.23
CA GLY A 83 -9.90 -15.41 12.31
C GLY A 83 -9.34 -15.98 13.61
N ARG A 84 -8.04 -16.28 13.65
CA ARG A 84 -7.32 -16.90 14.76
C ARG A 84 -6.42 -15.90 15.49
N ASP A 85 -5.74 -15.04 14.74
CA ASP A 85 -4.88 -14.00 15.29
C ASP A 85 -5.60 -12.65 15.23
N LEU A 86 -6.33 -12.34 16.30
CA LEU A 86 -7.13 -11.11 16.38
C LEU A 86 -6.27 -9.85 16.62
N HIS A 87 -5.01 -10.00 17.03
CA HIS A 87 -4.18 -8.89 17.52
C HIS A 87 -2.90 -8.69 16.71
N GLU A 88 -2.84 -9.17 15.46
CA GLU A 88 -1.66 -8.89 14.61
C GLU A 88 -1.43 -7.38 14.42
N PRO A 89 -0.16 -6.96 14.32
CA PRO A 89 0.19 -5.55 14.35
C PRO A 89 -0.16 -4.88 13.02
N LEU A 90 -1.02 -3.87 13.10
CA LEU A 90 -0.94 -2.71 12.22
C LEU A 90 -0.24 -1.62 13.04
N PRO A 91 0.88 -1.07 12.56
CA PRO A 91 1.27 -0.96 11.14
C PRO A 91 1.86 -2.21 10.48
N ALA A 92 1.60 -2.38 9.19
CA ALA A 92 2.11 -3.47 8.35
C ALA A 92 2.57 -2.96 6.98
N SER A 93 3.50 -3.69 6.36
CA SER A 93 4.02 -3.44 5.02
C SER A 93 3.79 -4.65 4.13
N TYR A 94 3.40 -4.41 2.87
CA TYR A 94 3.10 -5.43 1.88
C TYR A 94 3.81 -5.11 0.58
N ASP A 95 4.50 -6.09 0.00
CA ASP A 95 5.10 -5.96 -1.33
C ASP A 95 4.15 -6.55 -2.37
N VAL A 96 3.89 -5.79 -3.43
CA VAL A 96 2.91 -6.12 -4.48
C VAL A 96 3.60 -6.06 -5.83
N ASP A 97 3.54 -7.15 -6.59
CA ASP A 97 3.96 -7.17 -7.99
C ASP A 97 2.93 -6.44 -8.85
N ILE A 98 3.36 -5.33 -9.44
CA ILE A 98 2.54 -4.45 -10.29
C ILE A 98 3.07 -4.38 -11.73
N SER A 99 3.90 -5.33 -12.15
CA SER A 99 4.57 -5.34 -13.47
C SER A 99 3.66 -5.26 -14.69
N HIS A 100 2.35 -5.45 -14.50
CA HIS A 100 1.32 -5.37 -15.55
C HIS A 100 0.30 -4.27 -15.32
N GLU A 101 0.50 -3.41 -14.32
CA GLU A 101 -0.45 -2.37 -13.95
C GLU A 101 -0.04 -1.00 -14.52
N ARG A 102 -1.06 -0.18 -14.71
CA ARG A 102 -0.86 1.26 -14.88
C ARG A 102 -0.56 1.87 -13.51
N ILE A 103 0.58 2.57 -13.40
CA ILE A 103 1.00 3.21 -12.15
C ILE A 103 0.19 4.49 -11.87
N ASP A 104 0.13 5.41 -12.83
CA ASP A 104 -0.60 6.67 -12.65
C ASP A 104 -2.12 6.46 -12.58
N GLY A 105 -2.73 7.17 -11.64
CA GLY A 105 -4.16 7.18 -11.41
C GLY A 105 -4.54 6.94 -9.96
N ILE A 106 -5.82 6.58 -9.78
CA ILE A 106 -6.40 6.41 -8.45
C ILE A 106 -6.18 4.98 -7.98
N TRP A 107 -5.47 4.84 -6.87
CA TRP A 107 -5.36 3.63 -6.09
C TRP A 107 -6.38 3.65 -4.96
N HIS A 108 -6.90 2.48 -4.60
CA HIS A 108 -7.79 2.33 -3.45
C HIS A 108 -7.23 1.30 -2.48
N LEU A 109 -7.15 1.66 -1.20
CA LEU A 109 -7.04 0.70 -0.11
C LEU A 109 -8.46 0.36 0.37
N TRP A 110 -8.82 -0.91 0.24
CA TRP A 110 -10.08 -1.47 0.73
C TRP A 110 -9.84 -2.25 2.02
N VAL A 111 -10.68 -2.00 3.02
CA VAL A 111 -10.67 -2.69 4.31
C VAL A 111 -12.06 -3.25 4.56
N TYR A 112 -12.15 -4.54 4.86
CA TYR A 112 -13.37 -5.18 5.33
C TYR A 112 -13.19 -5.64 6.77
N ASP A 113 -14.14 -5.25 7.62
CA ASP A 113 -14.27 -5.76 8.98
C ASP A 113 -15.35 -6.85 9.04
N PRO A 114 -14.98 -8.14 9.25
CA PRO A 114 -15.95 -9.22 9.34
C PRO A 114 -16.66 -9.30 10.71
N TYR A 115 -16.20 -8.58 11.73
CA TYR A 115 -16.73 -8.70 13.08
C TYR A 115 -17.97 -7.85 13.29
N SER A 116 -18.77 -8.21 14.30
CA SER A 116 -19.97 -7.44 14.69
C SER A 116 -19.71 -6.41 15.78
N ALA A 117 -18.47 -6.30 16.24
CA ALA A 117 -18.06 -5.43 17.33
C ALA A 117 -16.59 -5.05 17.16
N GLY A 118 -16.21 -3.94 17.78
CA GLY A 118 -14.95 -3.28 17.52
C GLY A 118 -15.12 -2.30 16.38
N GLU A 119 -14.75 -1.05 16.64
CA GLU A 119 -14.67 -0.03 15.59
C GLU A 119 -13.21 0.36 15.44
N GLY A 120 -12.85 0.77 14.25
CA GLY A 120 -11.50 1.22 13.98
C GLY A 120 -11.45 2.31 12.95
N ARG A 121 -10.25 2.60 12.51
CA ARG A 121 -10.01 3.58 11.47
C ARG A 121 -8.67 3.34 10.80
N ILE A 122 -8.66 3.52 9.48
CA ILE A 122 -7.44 3.74 8.71
C ILE A 122 -6.90 5.09 9.16
N THR A 123 -5.71 5.11 9.77
CA THR A 123 -5.08 6.36 10.23
C THR A 123 -4.17 6.93 9.17
N ARG A 124 -3.44 6.07 8.46
CA ARG A 124 -2.55 6.44 7.37
C ARG A 124 -2.28 5.22 6.49
N TRP A 125 -2.06 5.45 5.20
CA TRP A 125 -1.43 4.46 4.35
C TRP A 125 -0.67 5.18 3.25
N GLN A 126 0.30 4.49 2.66
CA GLN A 126 1.13 5.03 1.59
C GLN A 126 1.58 3.92 0.66
N VAL A 127 1.95 4.32 -0.56
CA VAL A 127 2.61 3.46 -1.53
C VAL A 127 3.98 4.04 -1.87
N SER A 128 4.96 3.17 -2.06
CA SER A 128 6.33 3.53 -2.41
C SER A 128 6.81 2.70 -3.59
N PHE A 129 7.46 3.37 -4.55
CA PHE A 129 8.10 2.78 -5.73
C PHE A 129 9.61 2.91 -5.64
#